data_AF-A0A968WIJ4-F1
#
_entry.id   AF-A0A968WIJ4-F1
#
_cell.length_a   1.000
_cell.length_b   1.000
_cell.length_c   1.000
_cell.angle_alpha   90.00
_cell.angle_beta   90.00
_cell.angle_gamma   90.00
#
_symmetry.space_group_name_H-M   'P 1'
#
loop_
_entity.id
_entity.type
_entity.pdbx_description
1 polymer ?
#
loop_
_entity_poly.entity_id
_entity_poly.type
_entity_poly.pdbx_seq_one_letter_code
_entity_poly.pdbx_strand_id
1 'polypeptide(L)'
;TATDEMRRQFDTMRERYTNKAVTESVKNTTATERIVEFDNRLMQKLYPIYQNELHPRGWWDFSANFYQPVKYFAGLTFDTFIFNIAVIWSMTIFLFLTLYLDALKRFVKLLSGNRRYRKMA
;
A
#
# COMPACT_ATOMS: atom_id res chain seq x y z
N THR A 1 -20.27 -38.00 6.69
CA THR A 1 -19.94 -37.39 5.38
C THR A 1 -21.21 -36.82 4.79
N ALA A 2 -21.20 -35.52 4.47
CA ALA A 2 -22.40 -34.70 4.23
C ALA A 2 -23.19 -35.09 2.97
N THR A 3 -24.52 -35.15 3.10
CA THR A 3 -25.53 -35.33 2.04
C THR A 3 -25.30 -34.40 0.85
N ASP A 4 -25.67 -34.81 -0.37
CA ASP A 4 -25.44 -34.04 -1.60
C ASP A 4 -26.10 -32.65 -1.59
N GLU A 5 -27.22 -32.49 -0.87
CA GLU A 5 -27.87 -31.20 -0.68
C GLU A 5 -27.00 -30.20 0.10
N MET A 6 -26.31 -30.65 1.15
CA MET A 6 -25.42 -29.80 1.94
C MET A 6 -24.21 -29.32 1.12
N ARG A 7 -23.71 -30.15 0.19
CA ARG A 7 -22.63 -29.76 -0.74
C ARG A 7 -23.07 -28.64 -1.66
N ARG A 8 -24.27 -28.77 -2.26
CA ARG A 8 -24.82 -27.73 -3.16
C ARG A 8 -25.06 -26.41 -2.44
N GLN A 9 -25.57 -26.45 -1.21
CA GLN A 9 -25.76 -25.26 -0.39
C GLN A 9 -24.42 -24.57 -0.09
N PHE A 10 -23.40 -25.35 0.30
CA PHE A 10 -22.07 -24.82 0.53
C PHE A 10 -21.47 -24.17 -0.72
N ASP A 11 -21.56 -24.82 -1.88
CA ASP A 11 -21.04 -24.27 -3.14
C ASP A 11 -21.75 -22.96 -3.52
N THR A 12 -23.08 -22.90 -3.34
CA THR A 12 -23.86 -21.68 -3.60
C THR A 12 -23.45 -20.54 -2.68
N MET A 13 -23.22 -20.81 -1.39
CA MET A 13 -22.71 -19.81 -0.45
C MET A 13 -21.30 -19.36 -0.85
N ARG A 14 -20.42 -20.30 -1.19
CA ARG A 14 -19.05 -19.99 -1.62
C ARG A 14 -19.03 -19.09 -2.84
N GLU A 15 -19.83 -19.38 -3.86
CA GLU A 15 -19.89 -18.56 -5.08
C GLU A 15 -20.45 -17.17 -4.81
N ARG A 16 -21.39 -17.03 -3.87
CA ARG A 16 -21.97 -15.73 -3.50
C ARG A 16 -21.00 -14.84 -2.72
N TYR A 17 -20.20 -15.42 -1.83
CA TYR A 17 -19.38 -14.67 -0.87
C TYR A 17 -17.88 -14.65 -1.19
N THR A 18 -17.43 -15.31 -2.27
CA THR A 18 -16.01 -15.31 -2.65
C THR A 18 -15.80 -14.88 -4.08
N ASN A 19 -14.86 -13.97 -4.29
CA ASN A 19 -14.40 -13.62 -5.63
C ASN A 19 -13.11 -14.41 -5.93
N LYS A 20 -13.22 -15.38 -6.83
CA LYS A 20 -12.09 -16.25 -7.22
C LYS A 20 -10.94 -15.44 -7.84
N ALA A 21 -11.23 -14.49 -8.72
CA ALA A 21 -10.21 -13.67 -9.38
C ALA A 21 -9.42 -12.81 -8.38
N VAL A 22 -10.11 -12.19 -7.42
CA VAL A 22 -9.45 -11.43 -6.35
C VAL A 22 -8.63 -12.37 -5.46
N THR A 23 -9.18 -13.52 -5.10
CA THR A 23 -8.49 -14.51 -4.24
C THR A 23 -7.21 -15.02 -4.90
N GLU A 24 -7.25 -15.37 -6.19
CA GLU A 24 -6.10 -15.86 -6.94
C GLU A 24 -5.04 -14.78 -7.13
N SER A 25 -5.45 -13.55 -7.46
CA SER A 25 -4.54 -12.40 -7.61
C SER A 25 -3.81 -12.09 -6.31
N VAL A 26 -4.54 -12.08 -5.19
CA VAL A 26 -4.01 -11.72 -3.87
C VAL A 26 -3.17 -12.86 -3.26
N LYS A 27 -3.52 -14.13 -3.50
CA LYS A 27 -2.75 -15.28 -3.00
C LYS A 27 -1.61 -15.70 -3.92
N ASN A 28 -1.58 -15.20 -5.16
CA ASN A 28 -0.61 -15.55 -6.19
C ASN A 28 -0.44 -17.07 -6.36
N THR A 29 -1.55 -17.82 -6.32
CA THR A 29 -1.56 -19.29 -6.37
C THR A 29 -1.16 -19.87 -7.73
N THR A 30 -1.19 -19.04 -8.77
CA THR A 30 -0.78 -19.34 -10.15
C THR A 30 0.71 -19.20 -10.39
N ALA A 31 1.49 -18.69 -9.42
CA ALA A 31 2.94 -18.59 -9.56
C ALA A 31 3.59 -19.99 -9.69
N THR A 32 4.31 -20.20 -10.80
CA THR A 32 5.06 -21.44 -11.07
C THR A 32 6.17 -21.67 -10.05
N GLU A 33 6.83 -20.60 -9.62
CA GLU A 33 7.87 -20.63 -8.59
C GLU A 33 7.30 -20.19 -7.24
N ARG A 34 7.18 -21.15 -6.32
CA ARG A 34 6.56 -20.95 -5.00
C ARG A 34 7.56 -20.47 -3.94
N ILE A 35 8.84 -20.75 -4.15
CA ILE A 35 9.97 -20.41 -3.27
C ILE A 35 11.10 -19.92 -4.17
N VAL A 36 11.73 -18.81 -3.82
CA VAL A 36 12.89 -18.26 -4.54
C VAL A 36 14.04 -18.07 -3.56
N GLU A 37 15.23 -18.46 -3.96
CA GLU A 37 16.45 -18.20 -3.20
C GLU A 37 16.96 -16.80 -3.51
N PHE A 38 17.05 -15.97 -2.47
CA PHE A 38 17.61 -14.62 -2.56
C PHE A 38 18.51 -14.37 -1.34
N ASP A 39 19.76 -13.99 -1.57
CA ASP A 39 20.74 -13.68 -0.51
C ASP A 39 20.92 -14.82 0.52
N ASN A 40 21.15 -16.05 0.03
CA ASN A 40 21.26 -17.29 0.83
C ASN A 40 20.04 -17.57 1.74
N ARG A 41 18.88 -17.00 1.42
CA ARG A 41 17.61 -17.21 2.14
C ARG A 41 16.53 -17.68 1.18
N LEU A 42 15.69 -18.59 1.65
CA LEU A 42 14.51 -19.05 0.92
C LEU A 42 13.35 -18.09 1.21
N MET A 43 12.96 -17.31 0.21
CA MET A 43 11.84 -16.39 0.26
C MET A 43 10.59 -17.07 -0.31
N GLN A 44 9.50 -17.08 0.45
CA GLN A 44 8.23 -17.62 -0.03
C GLN A 44 7.59 -16.64 -1.03
N LYS A 45 7.17 -17.09 -2.21
CA LYS A 45 6.37 -16.27 -3.16
C LYS A 45 4.87 -16.62 -3.13
N LEU A 46 4.54 -17.79 -2.61
CA LEU A 46 3.17 -18.28 -2.47
C LEU A 46 2.49 -17.66 -1.25
N TYR A 47 1.26 -17.16 -1.39
CA TYR A 47 0.49 -16.49 -0.34
C TYR A 47 1.15 -15.23 0.27
N PRO A 48 1.46 -14.20 -0.54
CA PRO A 48 2.12 -12.99 -0.05
C PRO A 48 1.32 -12.25 1.04
N ILE A 49 -0.02 -12.38 1.07
CA ILE A 49 -0.86 -11.78 2.13
C ILE A 49 -0.62 -12.30 3.53
N TYR A 50 -0.06 -13.49 3.67
CA TYR A 50 0.21 -14.10 4.99
C TYR A 50 1.67 -13.92 5.40
N GLN A 51 2.46 -13.21 4.60
CA GLN A 51 3.87 -12.98 4.87
C GLN A 51 4.05 -11.74 5.75
N ASN A 52 4.44 -11.97 6.99
CA ASN A 52 4.83 -10.93 7.95
C ASN A 52 6.35 -10.69 7.93
N GLU A 53 6.98 -10.89 6.78
CA GLU A 53 8.42 -10.65 6.63
C GLU A 53 8.71 -9.16 6.55
N LEU A 54 8.93 -8.56 7.70
CA LEU A 54 9.33 -7.18 7.79
C LEU A 54 10.84 -7.16 7.94
N HIS A 55 11.52 -6.73 6.87
CA HIS A 55 12.97 -6.59 6.84
C HIS A 55 13.36 -5.10 6.82
N PRO A 56 13.05 -4.31 7.87
CA PRO A 56 13.41 -2.91 7.90
C PRO A 56 14.94 -2.78 7.97
N ARG A 57 15.57 -2.20 6.94
CA ARG A 57 17.02 -1.96 6.90
C ARG A 57 17.46 -0.69 7.64
N GLY A 58 16.51 0.09 8.17
CA GLY A 58 16.80 1.29 8.95
C GLY A 58 15.56 2.02 9.48
N TRP A 59 15.77 3.09 10.24
CA TRP A 59 14.69 3.87 10.89
C TRP A 59 13.74 4.60 9.91
N TRP A 60 14.20 4.85 8.68
CA TRP A 60 13.45 5.49 7.60
C TRP A 60 12.94 4.48 6.56
N ASP A 61 13.07 3.18 6.83
CA ASP A 61 12.66 2.16 5.88
C ASP A 61 11.15 1.94 5.98
N PHE A 62 10.42 2.56 5.05
CA PHE A 62 8.98 2.40 4.87
C PHE A 62 8.64 1.29 3.87
N SER A 63 9.64 0.50 3.44
CA SER A 63 9.46 -0.58 2.48
C SER A 63 8.79 -1.77 3.15
N ALA A 64 7.46 -1.79 3.10
CA ALA A 64 6.64 -2.97 3.34
C ALA A 64 6.21 -3.54 1.99
N ASN A 65 6.10 -4.86 1.91
CA ASN A 65 5.56 -5.53 0.73
C ASN A 65 4.10 -5.05 0.51
N PHE A 66 3.64 -4.94 -0.75
CA PHE A 66 2.35 -4.30 -1.08
C PHE A 66 1.14 -4.91 -0.34
N TYR A 67 1.25 -6.18 0.03
CA TYR A 67 0.19 -6.96 0.70
C TYR A 67 0.33 -7.04 2.22
N GLN A 68 1.28 -6.32 2.83
CA GLN A 68 1.50 -6.43 4.28
C GLN A 68 0.46 -5.65 5.09
N PRO A 69 -0.13 -6.27 6.13
CA PRO A 69 -1.12 -5.63 7.00
C PRO A 69 -0.49 -4.63 7.99
N VAL A 70 0.84 -4.62 8.12
CA VAL A 70 1.58 -3.78 9.06
C VAL A 70 2.65 -2.99 8.32
N LYS A 71 2.78 -1.69 8.61
CA LYS A 71 3.88 -0.85 8.12
C LYS A 71 4.77 -0.48 9.28
N TYR A 72 6.09 -0.66 9.12
CA TYR A 72 7.06 -0.06 10.03
C TYR A 72 7.20 1.42 9.67
N PHE A 73 7.02 2.28 10.66
CA PHE A 73 7.31 3.70 10.54
C PHE A 73 7.97 4.16 11.83
N ALA A 74 9.18 4.74 11.73
CA ALA A 74 9.91 5.31 12.88
C ALA A 74 10.11 4.33 14.07
N GLY A 75 10.39 3.05 13.79
CA GLY A 75 10.66 2.04 14.82
C GLY A 75 9.42 1.43 15.50
N LEU A 76 8.21 1.82 15.11
CA LEU A 76 6.95 1.25 15.60
C LEU A 76 6.18 0.59 14.44
N THR A 77 5.51 -0.51 14.74
CA THR A 77 4.57 -1.18 13.82
C THR A 77 3.22 -0.49 13.91
N PHE A 78 2.76 0.11 12.82
CA PHE A 78 1.41 0.67 12.72
C PHE A 78 0.53 -0.25 11.87
N ASP A 79 -0.71 -0.43 12.31
CA ASP A 79 -1.76 -1.02 11.48
C ASP A 79 -1.95 -0.15 10.22
N THR A 80 -1.98 -0.79 9.06
CA THR A 80 -2.16 -0.14 7.76
C THR A 80 -3.41 0.73 7.73
N PHE A 81 -4.48 0.34 8.44
CA PHE A 81 -5.71 1.12 8.49
C PHE A 81 -5.47 2.51 9.12
N ILE A 82 -4.89 2.55 10.32
CA ILE A 82 -4.64 3.78 11.07
C ILE A 82 -3.59 4.62 10.33
N PHE A 83 -2.54 3.99 9.80
CA PHE A 83 -1.50 4.67 9.04
C PHE A 83 -2.06 5.40 7.82
N ASN A 84 -2.86 4.70 6.99
CA ASN A 84 -3.44 5.31 5.79
C ASN A 84 -4.39 6.47 6.14
N ILE A 85 -5.21 6.32 7.18
CA ILE A 85 -6.08 7.41 7.64
C ILE A 85 -5.25 8.61 8.11
N ALA A 86 -4.21 8.38 8.91
CA ALA A 86 -3.32 9.44 9.37
C ALA A 86 -2.63 10.18 8.21
N VAL A 87 -2.21 9.46 7.17
CA VAL A 87 -1.63 10.06 5.95
C VAL A 87 -2.66 10.93 5.22
N ILE A 88 -3.89 10.46 5.03
CA ILE A 88 -4.95 11.24 4.39
C ILE A 88 -5.21 12.53 5.18
N TRP A 89 -5.38 12.43 6.49
CA TRP A 89 -5.56 13.61 7.35
C TRP A 89 -4.36 14.56 7.32
N SER A 90 -3.14 14.03 7.31
CA SER A 90 -1.92 14.82 7.18
C SER A 90 -1.89 15.61 5.88
N MET A 91 -2.23 14.98 4.74
CA MET A 91 -2.35 15.65 3.45
C MET A 91 -3.43 16.75 3.48
N THR A 92 -4.59 16.48 4.08
CA THR A 92 -5.68 17.45 4.22
C THR A 92 -5.25 18.65 5.05
N ILE A 93 -4.62 18.45 6.21
CA ILE A 93 -4.12 19.52 7.08
C ILE A 93 -3.03 20.32 6.34
N PHE A 94 -2.10 19.64 5.67
CA PHE A 94 -1.05 20.28 4.90
C PHE A 94 -1.61 21.19 3.78
N LEU A 95 -2.59 20.69 3.02
CA LEU A 95 -3.27 21.46 1.99
C LEU A 95 -4.04 22.65 2.57
N PHE A 96 -4.73 22.45 3.69
CA PHE A 96 -5.43 23.51 4.40
C PHE A 96 -4.47 24.62 4.85
N LEU A 97 -3.33 24.27 5.45
CA LEU A 97 -2.29 25.22 5.84
C LEU A 97 -1.69 25.94 4.63
N THR A 98 -1.44 25.21 3.54
CA THR A 98 -0.92 25.78 2.29
C THR A 98 -1.85 26.85 1.73
N LEU A 99 -3.17 26.61 1.79
CA LEU A 99 -4.19 27.56 1.36
C LEU A 99 -4.30 28.73 2.32
N TYR A 100 -4.35 28.46 3.63
CA TYR A 100 -4.47 29.49 4.68
C TYR A 100 -3.32 30.50 4.65
N LEU A 101 -2.09 30.03 4.41
CA LEU A 101 -0.89 30.87 4.34
C LEU A 101 -0.70 31.58 2.98
N ASP A 102 -1.64 31.42 2.04
CA ASP A 102 -1.50 31.90 0.66
C ASP A 102 -0.19 31.39 0.01
N ALA A 103 0.31 30.21 0.42
CA ALA A 103 1.63 29.71 0.04
C ALA A 103 1.76 29.51 -1.47
N LEU A 104 0.68 29.04 -2.12
CA LEU A 104 0.62 28.91 -3.58
C LEU A 104 0.78 30.26 -4.28
N LYS A 105 0.14 31.32 -3.78
CA LYS A 105 0.24 32.68 -4.34
C LYS A 105 1.66 33.23 -4.21
N ARG A 106 2.33 32.99 -3.08
CA ARG A 106 3.74 33.34 -2.89
C ARG A 106 4.66 32.56 -3.84
N PHE A 107 4.42 31.26 -4.01
CA PHE A 107 5.16 30.41 -4.95
C PHE A 107 5.01 30.89 -6.40
N VAL A 108 3.79 31.22 -6.85
CA VAL A 108 3.54 31.74 -8.20
C VAL A 108 4.17 33.14 -8.39
N LYS A 109 4.15 34.01 -7.38
CA LYS A 109 4.86 35.31 -7.43
C LYS A 109 6.36 35.14 -7.59
N LEU A 110 6.97 34.20 -6.85
CA LEU A 110 8.40 33.89 -7.00
C LEU A 110 8.73 33.39 -8.42
N LEU A 111 7.91 32.49 -8.97
CA LEU A 111 8.11 31.94 -10.31
C LEU A 111 7.91 32.98 -11.42
N SER A 112 6.94 33.89 -11.26
CA SER A 112 6.64 34.94 -12.25
C SER A 112 7.62 36.12 -12.19
N GLY A 113 8.15 36.45 -11.01
CA GLY A 113 9.19 37.48 -10.84
C GLY A 113 10.44 37.22 -11.67
N ASN A 114 10.83 35.95 -11.85
CA ASN A 114 11.99 35.57 -12.65
C ASN A 114 11.81 35.70 -14.17
N ARG A 115 10.59 35.85 -14.68
CA ARG A 115 10.35 35.96 -16.14
C ARG A 115 10.39 37.39 -16.67
N ARG A 116 10.29 38.42 -15.83
CA ARG A 116 10.31 39.83 -16.27
C ARG A 116 11.70 40.38 -16.58
N TYR A 117 12.77 39.77 -16.07
CA TYR A 117 14.15 40.24 -16.31
C TYR A 117 14.78 39.74 -17.62
N ARG A 118 14.08 38.93 -18.42
CA ARG A 118 14.59 38.38 -19.70
C ARG A 118 14.01 39.05 -20.96
N LYS A 119 13.33 40.20 -20.81
CA LYS A 119 12.80 41.00 -21.94
C LYS A 119 13.46 42.38 -22.07
N MET A 120 14.59 42.61 -21.40
CA MET A 120 15.41 43.82 -21.53
C MET A 120 16.89 43.43 -21.64
N ALA A 121 17.20 42.60 -22.63
CA ALA A 121 18.56 42.34 -23.12
C ALA A 121 18.48 42.23 -24.64
#